data_AF-A0A352XCI1-F1
#
_entry.id   AF-A0A352XCI1-F1
#
_cell.length_a   1.000
_cell.length_b   1.000
_cell.length_c   1.000
_cell.angle_alpha   90.00
_cell.angle_beta   90.00
_cell.angle_gamma   90.00
#
_symmetry.space_group_name_H-M   'P 1'
#
loop_
_entity.id
_entity.type
_entity.pdbx_description
1 polymer ?
#
loop_
_entity_poly.entity_id
_entity_poly.type
_entity_poly.pdbx_seq_one_letter_code
_entity_poly.pdbx_strand_id
1 'polypeptide(L)'
;MILDTQIEARSIETKIAPKENREFNWRECWYPVCFVQDLPKNRHYNFSIYDEPFIVFRNQNGQLVCLTDRCPHRAAKLSDGQIIDGKIECLYHGWQFGSEGECLHIPQLPTDAKMPHNACVKSFKVIELQGMIWMWAGAAELADSNRIPTIPKLDEPGFVYSDKITELPCDIGYVIEHMLDPAHIHITHHGYQGNRKKAQPLEMEVIESSIEGFRGRFRDTKLPNQTWRYLDFIAPSLAHLHFPISDRGWFFGQAFYFFPLSKGKCRILTRSYRNFVTWQVKLTPRWWIHLKQNNIVAQDVSILLGQEAEVERLGQNIKEIYTPIPTCDTFAIEYRKWLDRYGASLPFYRGYSTSKGGKNTDESRDVQIKPYFRHTEFCNSCQGAYRATKQVKQACVGIAIALLALAILTDPFWLEIAAVSGAMVAVITAVLADRIKTKFEDYL
;
A
#
# COMPACT_ATOMS: atom_id res chain seq x y z
N MET A 1 14.69 46.46 -21.53
CA MET A 1 14.45 47.09 -20.21
C MET A 1 13.27 46.37 -19.56
N ILE A 2 13.52 45.15 -19.07
CA ILE A 2 12.58 44.33 -18.30
C ILE A 2 13.45 43.60 -17.28
N LEU A 3 13.06 43.71 -16.01
CA LEU A 3 13.81 43.38 -14.82
C LEU A 3 14.14 41.88 -14.69
N ASP A 4 15.42 41.61 -14.44
CA ASP A 4 15.89 40.49 -13.64
C ASP A 4 15.41 40.63 -12.19
N THR A 5 14.74 39.62 -11.65
CA THR A 5 14.61 39.44 -10.19
C THR A 5 14.65 37.96 -9.83
N GLN A 6 15.84 37.52 -9.41
CA GLN A 6 16.12 36.79 -8.19
C GLN A 6 15.11 35.70 -7.76
N ILE A 7 15.43 34.45 -8.09
CA ILE A 7 15.18 33.32 -7.21
C ILE A 7 16.55 32.93 -6.66
N GLU A 8 16.86 33.40 -5.44
CA GLU A 8 18.07 33.03 -4.72
C GLU A 8 18.09 31.52 -4.49
N ALA A 9 19.00 30.85 -5.19
CA ALA A 9 19.49 29.54 -4.83
C ALA A 9 20.15 29.63 -3.46
N ARG A 10 19.49 29.09 -2.43
CA ARG A 10 20.15 28.78 -1.16
C ARG A 10 21.06 27.58 -1.40
N SER A 11 22.28 27.85 -1.85
CA SER A 11 23.37 26.89 -1.88
C SER A 11 23.73 26.52 -0.45
N ILE A 12 23.23 25.38 0.01
CA ILE A 12 23.81 24.72 1.18
C ILE A 12 25.15 24.16 0.69
N GLU A 13 26.24 24.86 0.98
CA GLU A 13 27.59 24.30 0.91
C GLU A 13 27.69 23.21 1.98
N THR A 14 27.26 22.00 1.63
CA THR A 14 27.53 20.83 2.44
C THR A 14 28.99 20.47 2.22
N LYS A 15 29.84 20.89 3.17
CA LYS A 15 31.18 20.32 3.34
C LYS A 15 31.05 18.80 3.24
N ILE A 16 31.68 18.22 2.22
CA ILE A 16 31.76 16.77 2.04
C ILE A 16 32.59 16.24 3.20
N ALA A 17 31.90 15.82 4.27
CA ALA A 17 32.47 15.01 5.32
C ALA A 17 32.95 13.67 4.70
N PRO A 18 33.97 13.01 5.27
CA PRO A 18 34.44 11.73 4.75
C PRO A 18 33.29 10.72 4.72
N LYS A 19 33.31 9.78 3.77
CA LYS A 19 32.39 8.62 3.70
C LYS A 19 32.53 7.77 4.97
N GLU A 20 31.89 8.19 6.05
CA GLU A 20 31.61 7.32 7.18
C GLU A 20 30.66 6.22 6.70
N ASN A 21 31.03 4.98 7.00
CA ASN A 21 30.26 3.78 6.70
C ASN A 21 29.01 3.75 7.60
N ARG A 22 28.04 4.64 7.32
CA ARG A 22 26.81 4.77 8.10
C ARG A 22 25.79 3.75 7.60
N GLU A 23 25.31 2.89 8.48
CA GLU A 23 24.20 1.99 8.18
C GLU A 23 22.88 2.75 8.27
N PHE A 24 21.94 2.43 7.38
CA PHE A 24 20.56 2.92 7.49
C PHE A 24 19.94 2.37 8.78
N ASN A 25 19.10 3.10 9.50
CA ASN A 25 18.37 2.57 10.66
C ASN A 25 16.88 2.44 10.32
N TRP A 26 16.46 1.21 10.00
CA TRP A 26 15.08 0.95 9.61
C TRP A 26 14.07 1.20 10.74
N ARG A 27 14.48 1.16 12.01
CA ARG A 27 13.57 1.51 13.11
C ARG A 27 13.33 3.00 13.22
N GLU A 28 14.32 3.82 12.90
CA GLU A 28 14.22 5.28 12.95
C GLU A 28 13.61 5.84 11.67
N CYS A 29 12.46 5.30 11.28
CA CYS A 29 11.74 5.66 10.06
C CYS A 29 10.23 5.74 10.32
N TRP A 30 9.56 6.57 9.53
CA TRP A 30 8.10 6.62 9.44
C TRP A 30 7.61 5.64 8.38
N TYR A 31 6.70 4.75 8.77
CA TYR A 31 6.09 3.78 7.88
C TYR A 31 4.60 4.08 7.67
N PRO A 32 4.12 4.08 6.41
CA PRO A 32 2.71 4.32 6.10
C PRO A 32 1.89 3.04 6.28
N VAL A 33 1.10 2.98 7.35
CA VAL A 33 0.37 1.77 7.77
C VAL A 33 -0.84 1.51 6.86
N CYS A 34 -1.71 2.51 6.73
CA CYS A 34 -2.93 2.47 5.91
C CYS A 34 -3.43 3.89 5.59
N PHE A 35 -4.40 4.01 4.67
CA PHE A 35 -5.12 5.26 4.48
C PHE A 35 -6.17 5.45 5.59
N VAL A 36 -6.38 6.69 6.03
CA VAL A 36 -7.35 7.04 7.09
C VAL A 36 -8.77 6.55 6.75
N GLN A 37 -9.17 6.70 5.48
CA GLN A 37 -10.47 6.29 4.95
C GLN A 37 -10.70 4.77 4.94
N ASP A 38 -9.64 3.99 5.12
CA ASP A 38 -9.66 2.52 5.14
C ASP A 38 -9.42 1.96 6.56
N LEU A 39 -9.17 2.82 7.54
CA LEU A 39 -9.09 2.43 8.96
C LEU A 39 -10.51 2.06 9.46
N PRO A 40 -10.71 0.85 10.03
CA PRO A 40 -11.98 0.43 10.58
C PRO A 40 -12.50 1.36 11.69
N LYS A 41 -13.81 1.61 11.71
CA LYS A 41 -14.46 2.31 12.83
C LYS A 41 -14.69 1.36 13.99
N ASN A 42 -14.37 1.79 15.21
CA ASN A 42 -14.58 1.03 16.46
C ASN A 42 -13.98 -0.38 16.46
N ARG A 43 -12.91 -0.60 15.67
CA ARG A 43 -12.16 -1.84 15.60
C ARG A 43 -10.68 -1.49 15.48
N HIS A 44 -9.83 -2.44 15.84
CA HIS A 44 -8.41 -2.33 15.57
C HIS A 44 -8.11 -2.66 14.10
N TYR A 45 -6.91 -2.28 13.67
CA TYR A 45 -6.30 -2.66 12.42
C TYR A 45 -4.93 -3.26 12.73
N ASN A 46 -4.75 -4.53 12.42
CA ASN A 46 -3.51 -5.25 12.70
C ASN A 46 -2.60 -5.29 11.48
N PHE A 47 -1.29 -5.29 11.72
CA PHE A 47 -0.27 -5.33 10.69
C PHE A 47 1.06 -5.78 11.30
N SER A 48 2.10 -5.90 10.49
CA SER A 48 3.45 -6.14 10.96
C SER A 48 4.46 -5.25 10.24
N ILE A 49 5.62 -5.02 10.83
CA ILE A 49 6.78 -4.42 10.16
C ILE A 49 7.95 -5.39 10.37
N TYR A 50 8.45 -5.99 9.29
CA TYR A 50 9.49 -7.03 9.37
C TYR A 50 9.18 -8.10 10.44
N ASP A 51 8.01 -8.73 10.35
CA ASP A 51 7.53 -9.79 11.26
C ASP A 51 7.19 -9.33 12.69
N GLU A 52 7.47 -8.09 13.08
CA GLU A 52 7.02 -7.55 14.37
C GLU A 52 5.54 -7.16 14.29
N PRO A 53 4.67 -7.71 15.17
CA PRO A 53 3.23 -7.52 15.03
C PRO A 53 2.72 -6.31 15.83
N PHE A 54 1.82 -5.54 15.22
CA PHE A 54 1.28 -4.30 15.74
C PHE A 54 -0.23 -4.20 15.53
N ILE A 55 -0.88 -3.42 16.40
CA ILE A 55 -2.27 -3.00 16.23
C ILE A 55 -2.37 -1.48 16.29
N VAL A 56 -3.21 -0.90 15.45
CA VAL A 56 -3.61 0.51 15.53
C VAL A 56 -5.13 0.62 15.68
N PHE A 57 -5.58 1.51 16.55
CA PHE A 57 -7.01 1.78 16.76
C PHE A 57 -7.23 3.23 17.22
N ARG A 58 -8.49 3.65 17.33
CA ARG A 58 -8.85 4.94 17.94
C ARG A 58 -9.36 4.73 19.35
N ASN A 59 -8.85 5.50 20.31
CA ASN A 59 -9.37 5.52 21.67
C ASN A 59 -10.72 6.27 21.74
N GLN A 60 -11.29 6.39 22.94
CA GLN A 60 -12.60 7.02 23.15
C GLN A 60 -12.62 8.51 22.78
N ASN A 61 -11.46 9.18 22.82
CA ASN A 61 -11.27 10.57 22.41
C ASN A 61 -10.99 10.71 20.89
N GLY A 62 -11.00 9.60 20.14
CA GLY A 62 -10.70 9.59 18.71
C GLY A 62 -9.20 9.65 18.36
N GLN A 63 -8.31 9.64 19.35
CA GLN A 63 -6.86 9.67 19.14
C GLN A 63 -6.36 8.31 18.67
N LEU A 64 -5.36 8.32 17.78
CA LEU A 64 -4.73 7.11 17.28
C LEU A 64 -3.81 6.51 18.35
N VAL A 65 -3.92 5.20 18.54
CA VAL A 65 -3.12 4.40 19.45
C VAL A 65 -2.48 3.27 18.66
N CYS A 66 -1.16 3.08 18.80
CA CYS A 66 -0.45 1.96 18.20
C CYS A 66 0.30 1.18 19.29
N LEU A 67 0.06 -0.13 19.38
CA LEU A 67 0.64 -1.02 20.37
C LEU A 67 1.25 -2.26 19.71
N THR A 68 2.19 -2.92 20.39
CA THR A 68 2.59 -4.29 20.03
C THR A 68 1.37 -5.22 20.11
N ASP A 69 1.16 -6.04 19.09
CA ASP A 69 0.07 -7.03 19.03
C ASP A 69 0.42 -8.31 19.80
N ARG A 70 0.68 -8.16 21.10
CA ARG A 70 1.02 -9.28 21.98
C ARG A 70 0.71 -8.94 23.43
N CYS A 71 -0.21 -9.68 24.01
CA CYS A 71 -0.54 -9.58 25.42
C CYS A 71 0.65 -10.07 26.28
N PRO A 72 1.14 -9.28 27.25
CA PRO A 72 2.28 -9.67 28.10
C PRO A 72 1.96 -10.83 29.05
N HIS A 73 0.69 -11.16 29.25
CA HIS A 73 0.28 -12.26 30.12
C HIS A 73 0.72 -13.64 29.57
N ARG A 74 0.30 -13.98 28.35
CA ARG A 74 0.57 -15.31 27.73
C ARG A 74 0.79 -15.25 26.21
N ALA A 75 1.27 -14.10 25.72
CA ALA A 75 1.54 -13.86 24.30
C ALA A 75 0.36 -14.04 23.35
N ALA A 76 -0.88 -14.04 23.86
CA ALA A 76 -2.08 -14.01 23.03
C ALA A 76 -2.09 -12.75 22.15
N LYS A 77 -2.57 -12.88 20.91
CA LYS A 77 -2.73 -11.74 20.01
C LYS A 77 -3.79 -10.80 20.57
N LEU A 78 -3.47 -9.51 20.59
CA LEU A 78 -4.45 -8.47 20.94
C LEU A 78 -5.39 -8.19 19.77
N SER A 79 -4.99 -8.50 18.54
CA SER A 79 -5.83 -8.44 17.34
C SER A 79 -6.94 -9.49 17.28
N ASP A 80 -6.85 -10.56 18.09
CA ASP A 80 -8.03 -11.42 18.32
C ASP A 80 -9.02 -10.76 19.31
N GLY A 81 -8.60 -9.66 19.93
CA GLY A 81 -9.28 -8.83 20.92
C GLY A 81 -10.45 -7.98 20.41
N GLN A 82 -10.96 -7.14 21.31
CA GLN A 82 -12.00 -6.16 21.00
C GLN A 82 -11.70 -4.79 21.61
N ILE A 83 -12.22 -3.72 20.98
CA ILE A 83 -12.11 -2.36 21.52
C ILE A 83 -13.31 -2.09 22.44
N ILE A 84 -13.04 -1.83 23.72
CA ILE A 84 -14.04 -1.51 24.75
C ILE A 84 -13.66 -0.18 25.39
N ASP A 85 -14.56 0.81 25.33
CA ASP A 85 -14.34 2.16 25.90
C ASP A 85 -12.98 2.78 25.50
N GLY A 86 -12.57 2.58 24.25
CA GLY A 86 -11.31 3.10 23.73
C GLY A 86 -10.04 2.38 24.21
N LYS A 87 -10.16 1.18 24.79
CA LYS A 87 -9.07 0.31 25.24
C LYS A 87 -9.09 -0.99 24.44
N ILE A 88 -7.95 -1.63 24.27
CA ILE A 88 -7.91 -2.98 23.69
C ILE A 88 -8.05 -4.02 24.79
N GLU A 89 -9.03 -4.90 24.67
CA GLU A 89 -9.25 -6.04 25.56
C GLU A 89 -8.76 -7.33 24.91
N CYS A 90 -7.89 -8.06 25.60
CA CYS A 90 -7.43 -9.38 25.18
C CYS A 90 -8.50 -10.44 25.43
N LEU A 91 -8.96 -11.13 24.38
CA LEU A 91 -9.98 -12.19 24.50
C LEU A 91 -9.56 -13.43 25.29
N TYR A 92 -8.27 -13.58 25.65
CA TYR A 92 -7.87 -14.74 26.43
C TYR A 92 -8.34 -14.65 27.89
N HIS A 93 -8.12 -13.52 28.55
CA HIS A 93 -8.44 -13.35 29.98
C HIS A 93 -9.03 -11.98 30.34
N GLY A 94 -9.37 -11.15 29.34
CA GLY A 94 -10.00 -9.84 29.56
C GLY A 94 -9.06 -8.75 30.07
N TRP A 95 -7.74 -8.90 29.92
CA TRP A 95 -6.80 -7.83 30.25
C TRP A 95 -7.01 -6.66 29.30
N GLN A 96 -7.15 -5.44 29.84
CA GLN A 96 -7.40 -4.24 29.05
C GLN A 96 -6.19 -3.31 29.07
N PHE A 97 -5.83 -2.78 27.90
CA PHE A 97 -4.69 -1.88 27.73
C PHE A 97 -5.12 -0.53 27.17
N GLY A 98 -4.56 0.53 27.75
CA GLY A 98 -4.82 1.92 27.39
C GLY A 98 -3.98 2.46 26.24
N SER A 99 -3.94 3.79 26.13
CA SER A 99 -3.35 4.47 24.96
C SER A 99 -1.82 4.46 24.96
N GLU A 100 -1.20 4.39 26.13
CA GLU A 100 0.26 4.28 26.28
C GLU A 100 0.70 2.83 26.51
N GLY A 101 -0.22 1.87 26.33
CA GLY A 101 0.00 0.44 26.52
C GLY A 101 -0.04 -0.01 27.98
N GLU A 102 -0.38 0.89 28.90
CA GLU A 102 -0.57 0.58 30.32
C GLU A 102 -1.71 -0.42 30.52
N CYS A 103 -1.54 -1.39 31.43
CA CYS A 103 -2.63 -2.28 31.81
C CYS A 103 -3.58 -1.57 32.76
N LEU A 104 -4.80 -1.36 32.30
CA LEU A 104 -5.84 -0.62 33.02
C LEU A 104 -6.76 -1.54 33.83
N HIS A 105 -6.90 -2.79 33.40
CA HIS A 105 -7.81 -3.73 34.04
C HIS A 105 -7.34 -5.18 33.85
N ILE A 106 -7.38 -5.94 34.94
CA ILE A 106 -7.17 -7.38 34.97
C ILE A 106 -8.35 -7.97 35.76
N PRO A 107 -9.30 -8.66 35.11
CA PRO A 107 -10.52 -9.12 35.79
C PRO A 107 -10.24 -10.08 36.96
N GLN A 108 -9.14 -10.83 36.91
CA GLN A 108 -8.76 -11.80 37.93
C GLN A 108 -7.89 -11.20 39.05
N LEU A 109 -7.53 -9.92 38.98
CA LEU A 109 -6.73 -9.25 40.00
C LEU A 109 -7.67 -8.68 41.08
N PRO A 110 -7.48 -9.04 42.37
CA PRO A 110 -8.22 -8.42 43.47
C PRO A 110 -8.11 -6.90 43.46
N THR A 111 -9.17 -6.21 43.88
CA THR A 111 -9.29 -4.74 43.77
C THR A 111 -8.23 -3.98 44.59
N ASP A 112 -7.72 -4.61 45.66
CA ASP A 112 -6.70 -4.09 46.55
C ASP A 112 -5.27 -4.50 46.15
N ALA A 113 -5.12 -5.40 45.16
CA ALA A 113 -3.81 -5.84 44.69
C ALA A 113 -3.18 -4.83 43.73
N LYS A 114 -1.84 -4.74 43.77
CA LYS A 114 -1.08 -3.85 42.89
C LYS A 114 -0.96 -4.46 41.48
N MET A 115 -1.11 -3.62 40.46
CA MET A 115 -0.85 -4.02 39.07
C MET A 115 0.63 -4.44 38.90
N PRO A 116 0.92 -5.58 38.25
CA PRO A 116 2.29 -6.00 37.97
C PRO A 116 3.03 -5.00 37.08
N HIS A 117 4.30 -4.70 37.40
CA HIS A 117 5.12 -3.77 36.62
C HIS A 117 5.34 -4.19 35.15
N ASN A 118 5.35 -5.50 34.88
CA ASN A 118 5.51 -6.08 33.55
C ASN A 118 4.17 -6.30 32.81
N ALA A 119 3.06 -5.75 33.33
CA ALA A 119 1.76 -5.87 32.69
C ALA A 119 1.57 -4.92 31.49
N CYS A 120 2.54 -4.07 31.14
CA CYS A 120 2.38 -3.11 30.04
C CYS A 120 2.71 -3.72 28.67
N VAL A 121 1.98 -3.25 27.65
CA VAL A 121 2.29 -3.45 26.23
C VAL A 121 3.11 -2.24 25.76
N LYS A 122 4.05 -2.45 24.83
CA LYS A 122 4.81 -1.34 24.25
C LYS A 122 3.93 -0.51 23.31
N SER A 123 3.94 0.81 23.48
CA SER A 123 3.30 1.77 22.59
C SER A 123 4.27 2.39 21.59
N PHE A 124 3.73 2.92 20.49
CA PHE A 124 4.49 3.52 19.40
C PHE A 124 3.88 4.84 18.97
N LYS A 125 4.72 5.78 18.49
CA LYS A 125 4.23 7.04 17.95
C LYS A 125 3.53 6.81 16.63
N VAL A 126 2.33 7.36 16.52
CA VAL A 126 1.47 7.30 15.36
C VAL A 126 0.90 8.68 15.06
N ILE A 127 0.89 9.08 13.79
CA ILE A 127 0.42 10.40 13.34
C ILE A 127 -0.46 10.23 12.10
N GLU A 128 -1.50 11.05 12.01
CA GLU A 128 -2.28 11.22 10.78
C GLU A 128 -1.70 12.38 9.96
N LEU A 129 -1.21 12.12 8.74
CA LEU A 129 -0.68 13.16 7.85
C LEU A 129 -0.95 12.82 6.37
N GLN A 130 -1.40 13.82 5.61
CA GLN A 130 -1.82 13.69 4.20
C GLN A 130 -2.77 12.50 3.94
N GLY A 131 -3.72 12.26 4.86
CA GLY A 131 -4.72 11.20 4.74
C GLY A 131 -4.19 9.77 4.94
N MET A 132 -2.97 9.63 5.48
CA MET A 132 -2.35 8.35 5.83
C MET A 132 -2.07 8.28 7.33
N ILE A 133 -2.09 7.06 7.86
CA ILE A 133 -1.65 6.74 9.22
C ILE A 133 -0.17 6.35 9.15
N TRP A 134 0.67 7.08 9.85
CA TRP A 134 2.12 6.87 9.90
C TRP A 134 2.52 6.34 11.26
N MET A 135 3.35 5.30 11.30
CA MET A 135 3.92 4.75 12.52
C MET A 135 5.43 4.95 12.53
N TRP A 136 5.96 5.36 13.68
CA TRP A 136 7.39 5.36 13.96
C TRP A 136 7.78 4.05 14.66
N ALA A 137 8.72 3.30 14.09
CA ALA A 137 9.12 1.99 14.61
C ALA A 137 10.19 2.06 15.73
N GLY A 138 10.79 3.23 15.95
CA GLY A 138 11.91 3.47 16.85
C GLY A 138 11.49 4.03 18.21
N ALA A 139 12.46 4.60 18.91
CA ALA A 139 12.20 5.30 20.17
C ALA A 139 11.37 6.57 19.93
N ALA A 140 10.36 6.79 20.77
CA ALA A 140 9.34 7.82 20.57
C ALA A 140 9.90 9.25 20.53
N GLU A 141 10.93 9.50 21.31
CA GLU A 141 11.64 10.77 21.45
C GLU A 141 12.44 11.17 20.19
N LEU A 142 12.71 10.21 19.30
CA LEU A 142 13.41 10.44 18.02
C LEU A 142 12.43 10.67 16.85
N ALA A 143 11.13 10.57 17.10
CA ALA A 143 10.09 10.65 16.08
C ALA A 143 9.84 12.10 15.64
N ASP A 144 10.64 12.59 14.69
CA ASP A 144 10.43 13.89 14.05
C ASP A 144 9.46 13.79 12.88
N SER A 145 8.30 14.46 12.98
CA SER A 145 7.27 14.47 11.94
C SER A 145 7.72 15.10 10.62
N ASN A 146 8.74 15.96 10.63
CA ASN A 146 9.28 16.56 9.40
C ASN A 146 10.01 15.54 8.51
N ARG A 147 10.32 14.35 9.05
CA ARG A 147 10.93 13.23 8.31
C ARG A 147 9.90 12.36 7.60
N ILE A 148 8.60 12.64 7.73
CA ILE A 148 7.56 11.90 7.00
C ILE A 148 7.67 12.25 5.51
N PRO A 149 7.76 11.26 4.60
CA PRO A 149 7.87 11.51 3.16
C PRO A 149 6.52 11.94 2.57
N THR A 150 6.19 13.22 2.73
CA THR A 150 5.00 13.86 2.16
C THR A 150 5.18 14.20 0.67
N ILE A 151 4.07 14.48 -0.02
CA ILE A 151 4.06 14.98 -1.39
C ILE A 151 3.61 16.46 -1.36
N PRO A 152 4.54 17.44 -1.43
CA PRO A 152 4.20 18.86 -1.28
C PRO A 152 3.16 19.36 -2.30
N LYS A 153 3.18 18.79 -3.52
CA LYS A 153 2.23 19.13 -4.59
C LYS A 153 0.76 18.89 -4.20
N LEU A 154 0.48 18.02 -3.22
CA LEU A 154 -0.89 17.78 -2.75
C LEU A 154 -1.42 18.88 -1.85
N ASP A 155 -0.53 19.72 -1.29
CA ASP A 155 -0.90 20.86 -0.46
C ASP A 155 -1.24 22.09 -1.34
N GLU A 156 -0.92 22.03 -2.64
CA GLU A 156 -1.29 23.04 -3.64
C GLU A 156 -2.76 22.88 -4.09
N PRO A 157 -3.48 23.99 -4.32
CA PRO A 157 -4.85 23.93 -4.80
C PRO A 157 -4.94 23.32 -6.22
N GLY A 158 -6.05 22.63 -6.49
CA GLY A 158 -6.34 22.08 -7.83
C GLY A 158 -5.87 20.66 -8.07
N PHE A 159 -5.02 20.10 -7.19
CA PHE A 159 -4.68 18.69 -7.24
C PHE A 159 -5.81 17.80 -6.71
N VAL A 160 -5.99 16.66 -7.37
CA VAL A 160 -6.84 15.54 -6.90
C VAL A 160 -6.03 14.27 -6.92
N TYR A 161 -6.39 13.31 -6.08
CA TYR A 161 -5.68 12.03 -5.98
C TYR A 161 -6.64 10.85 -5.83
N SER A 162 -6.13 9.66 -6.15
CA SER A 162 -6.76 8.38 -5.88
C SER A 162 -5.79 7.46 -5.17
N ASP A 163 -6.26 6.90 -4.06
CA ASP A 163 -5.49 6.08 -3.13
C ASP A 163 -5.90 4.61 -3.23
N LYS A 164 -4.92 3.70 -3.25
CA LYS A 164 -5.15 2.26 -3.32
C LYS A 164 -4.11 1.51 -2.47
N ILE A 165 -4.58 0.64 -1.59
CA ILE A 165 -3.74 -0.32 -0.86
C ILE A 165 -3.60 -1.62 -1.66
N THR A 166 -2.44 -2.26 -1.70
CA THR A 166 -2.25 -3.57 -2.34
C THR A 166 -1.26 -4.38 -1.54
N GLU A 167 -1.64 -5.57 -1.09
CA GLU A 167 -0.70 -6.56 -0.54
C GLU A 167 -0.19 -7.51 -1.62
N LEU A 168 1.03 -7.99 -1.44
CA LEU A 168 1.74 -8.86 -2.37
C LEU A 168 2.46 -9.98 -1.59
N PRO A 169 2.37 -11.24 -2.03
CA PRO A 169 3.08 -12.37 -1.42
C PRO A 169 4.52 -12.47 -1.94
N CYS A 170 5.27 -11.37 -1.91
CA CYS A 170 6.70 -11.32 -2.22
C CYS A 170 7.45 -10.31 -1.35
N ASP A 171 8.77 -10.42 -1.31
CA ASP A 171 9.64 -9.46 -0.65
C ASP A 171 9.53 -8.07 -1.27
N ILE A 172 9.49 -7.07 -0.39
CA ILE A 172 9.37 -5.66 -0.79
C ILE A 172 10.50 -5.21 -1.73
N GLY A 173 11.68 -5.81 -1.65
CA GLY A 173 12.82 -5.43 -2.47
C GLY A 173 12.61 -5.65 -3.96
N TYR A 174 11.93 -6.73 -4.37
CA TYR A 174 11.59 -6.97 -5.79
C TYR A 174 10.54 -5.99 -6.27
N VAL A 175 9.57 -5.66 -5.42
CA VAL A 175 8.53 -4.70 -5.73
C VAL A 175 9.10 -3.29 -5.92
N ILE A 176 10.02 -2.87 -5.03
CA ILE A 176 10.69 -1.58 -5.16
C ILE A 176 11.45 -1.53 -6.48
N GLU A 177 12.30 -2.52 -6.76
CA GLU A 177 13.06 -2.59 -8.01
C GLU A 177 12.15 -2.48 -9.25
N HIS A 178 11.06 -3.25 -9.27
CA HIS A 178 10.09 -3.23 -10.37
C HIS A 178 9.44 -1.85 -10.58
N MET A 179 9.07 -1.17 -9.49
CA MET A 179 8.45 0.17 -9.58
C MET A 179 9.46 1.27 -9.94
N LEU A 180 10.76 1.02 -9.75
CA LEU A 180 11.83 1.92 -10.14
C LEU A 180 12.23 1.77 -11.62
N ASP A 181 11.81 0.72 -12.31
CA ASP A 181 12.13 0.47 -13.72
C ASP A 181 11.02 1.00 -14.66
N PRO A 182 11.21 2.12 -15.37
CA PRO A 182 10.24 2.58 -16.36
C PRO A 182 10.22 1.75 -17.66
N ALA A 183 11.22 0.90 -17.94
CA ALA A 183 11.35 0.19 -19.21
C ALA A 183 10.28 -0.91 -19.39
N HIS A 184 9.87 -1.58 -18.30
CA HIS A 184 8.84 -2.63 -18.37
C HIS A 184 7.45 -2.09 -18.78
N ILE A 185 7.16 -0.80 -18.54
CA ILE A 185 5.82 -0.22 -18.67
C ILE A 185 5.19 -0.52 -20.04
N HIS A 186 5.96 -0.38 -21.12
CA HIS A 186 5.46 -0.60 -22.48
C HIS A 186 5.32 -2.09 -22.86
N ILE A 187 6.02 -2.99 -22.15
CA ILE A 187 6.04 -4.42 -22.42
C ILE A 187 5.00 -5.17 -21.59
N THR A 188 5.06 -5.03 -20.26
CA THR A 188 4.22 -5.73 -19.29
C THR A 188 2.78 -5.21 -19.34
N HIS A 189 2.59 -3.90 -19.45
CA HIS A 189 1.25 -3.30 -19.46
C HIS A 189 0.65 -3.11 -20.86
N HIS A 190 1.05 -3.93 -21.83
CA HIS A 190 0.56 -3.84 -23.19
C HIS A 190 -0.96 -3.94 -23.28
N GLY A 191 -1.60 -3.01 -24.01
CA GLY A 191 -3.06 -2.99 -24.18
C GLY A 191 -3.83 -2.35 -23.02
N TYR A 192 -3.13 -1.98 -21.94
CA TYR A 192 -3.65 -1.16 -20.85
C TYR A 192 -2.93 0.21 -20.85
N GLN A 193 -1.89 0.37 -20.03
CA GLN A 193 -1.14 1.61 -19.90
C GLN A 193 0.05 1.69 -20.88
N GLY A 194 0.48 0.54 -21.39
CA GLY A 194 1.66 0.39 -22.25
C GLY A 194 1.34 0.02 -23.70
N ASN A 195 2.30 0.29 -24.58
CA ASN A 195 2.26 -0.14 -25.98
C ASN A 195 3.64 -0.67 -26.39
N ARG A 196 3.75 -1.96 -26.72
CA ARG A 196 5.02 -2.62 -27.09
C ARG A 196 5.72 -1.94 -28.26
N LYS A 197 4.97 -1.33 -29.18
CA LYS A 197 5.54 -0.56 -30.31
C LYS A 197 6.28 0.71 -29.88
N LYS A 198 6.04 1.19 -28.65
CA LYS A 198 6.71 2.35 -28.04
C LYS A 198 7.90 1.96 -27.16
N ALA A 199 8.16 0.66 -26.95
CA ALA A 199 9.35 0.23 -26.22
C ALA A 199 10.61 0.71 -26.96
N GLN A 200 11.53 1.32 -26.21
CA GLN A 200 12.71 2.00 -26.74
C GLN A 200 13.75 2.20 -25.64
N PRO A 201 15.01 2.49 -25.99
CA PRO A 201 16.00 2.91 -25.02
C PRO A 201 15.58 4.18 -24.30
N LEU A 202 15.92 4.26 -23.02
CA LEU A 202 15.72 5.44 -22.18
C LEU A 202 17.07 6.11 -21.90
N GLU A 203 17.04 7.43 -21.77
CA GLU A 203 18.14 8.18 -21.19
C GLU A 203 17.81 8.36 -19.71
N MET A 204 18.68 7.87 -18.84
CA MET A 204 18.44 7.78 -17.40
C MET A 204 19.67 8.23 -16.63
N GLU A 205 19.48 9.05 -15.61
CA GLU A 205 20.55 9.62 -14.81
C GLU A 205 20.17 9.63 -13.32
N VAL A 206 21.11 9.21 -12.47
CA VAL A 206 21.05 9.45 -11.02
C VAL A 206 21.66 10.81 -10.75
N ILE A 207 20.87 11.72 -10.17
CA ILE A 207 21.26 13.10 -9.89
C ILE A 207 21.97 13.17 -8.53
N GLU A 208 21.41 12.51 -7.53
CA GLU A 208 21.91 12.49 -6.15
C GLU A 208 21.62 11.13 -5.51
N SER A 209 22.48 10.69 -4.60
CA SER A 209 22.38 9.40 -3.90
C SER A 209 23.02 9.51 -2.52
N SER A 210 22.28 9.12 -1.49
CA SER A 210 22.66 9.20 -0.08
C SER A 210 22.07 8.03 0.71
N ILE A 211 22.24 8.04 2.04
CA ILE A 211 21.64 7.04 2.93
C ILE A 211 20.10 7.18 2.98
N GLU A 212 19.58 8.38 2.76
CA GLU A 212 18.15 8.70 2.69
C GLU A 212 17.50 8.27 1.37
N GLY A 213 18.27 7.81 0.38
CA GLY A 213 17.77 7.30 -0.89
C GLY A 213 18.47 7.95 -2.09
N PHE A 214 17.78 8.11 -3.22
CA PHE A 214 18.35 8.73 -4.42
C PHE A 214 17.28 9.41 -5.26
N ARG A 215 17.70 10.41 -6.04
CA ARG A 215 16.86 11.05 -7.06
C ARG A 215 17.46 10.83 -8.43
N GLY A 216 16.61 10.54 -9.40
CA GLY A 216 16.97 10.37 -10.78
C GLY A 216 15.99 11.05 -11.72
N ARG A 217 16.39 11.09 -13.00
CA ARG A 217 15.56 11.58 -14.09
C ARG A 217 15.68 10.68 -15.31
N PHE A 218 14.61 10.60 -16.09
CA PHE A 218 14.60 9.85 -17.33
C PHE A 218 13.76 10.50 -18.44
N ARG A 219 14.10 10.20 -19.70
CA ARG A 219 13.32 10.58 -20.89
C ARG A 219 13.49 9.57 -22.02
N ASP A 220 12.59 9.66 -23.00
CA ASP A 220 12.62 8.83 -24.19
C ASP A 220 13.76 9.27 -25.13
N THR A 221 14.66 8.36 -25.53
CA THR A 221 15.79 8.71 -26.43
C THR A 221 15.35 9.20 -27.80
N LYS A 222 14.22 8.72 -28.33
CA LYS A 222 13.66 9.18 -29.62
C LYS A 222 13.02 10.57 -29.54
N LEU A 223 12.85 11.13 -28.33
CA LEU A 223 12.26 12.45 -28.10
C LEU A 223 13.19 13.29 -27.21
N PRO A 224 14.39 13.68 -27.71
CA PRO A 224 15.41 14.31 -26.88
C PRO A 224 14.97 15.66 -26.29
N ASN A 225 14.04 16.37 -26.94
CA ASN A 225 13.49 17.64 -26.46
C ASN A 225 12.33 17.46 -25.47
N GLN A 226 11.98 16.23 -25.10
CA GLN A 226 10.93 15.98 -24.11
C GLN A 226 11.39 16.43 -22.71
N THR A 227 10.45 17.00 -21.95
CA THR A 227 10.65 17.32 -20.53
C THR A 227 11.06 16.07 -19.75
N TRP A 228 12.08 16.22 -18.91
CA TRP A 228 12.51 15.18 -17.99
C TRP A 228 11.39 14.75 -17.06
N ARG A 229 11.34 13.44 -16.84
CA ARG A 229 10.50 12.80 -15.82
C ARG A 229 11.39 12.47 -14.64
N TYR A 230 10.90 12.64 -13.43
CA TYR A 230 11.69 12.47 -12.23
C TYR A 230 11.22 11.26 -11.43
N LEU A 231 12.18 10.63 -10.77
CA LEU A 231 11.96 9.52 -9.87
C LEU A 231 12.78 9.77 -8.60
N ASP A 232 12.09 9.84 -7.47
CA ASP A 232 12.71 9.95 -6.16
C ASP A 232 12.47 8.65 -5.39
N PHE A 233 13.54 7.96 -4.98
CA PHE A 233 13.48 6.93 -3.95
C PHE A 233 13.87 7.56 -2.62
N ILE A 234 12.93 7.60 -1.67
CA ILE A 234 13.15 8.05 -0.30
C ILE A 234 13.05 6.83 0.62
N ALA A 235 14.18 6.48 1.23
CA ALA A 235 14.31 5.29 2.04
C ALA A 235 13.48 5.37 3.34
N PRO A 236 12.90 4.24 3.79
CA PRO A 236 12.88 2.94 3.13
C PRO A 236 11.65 2.76 2.22
N SER A 237 10.76 3.74 2.18
CA SER A 237 9.34 3.48 1.97
C SER A 237 8.70 4.23 0.81
N LEU A 238 9.39 5.05 0.02
CA LEU A 238 8.73 5.80 -1.06
C LEU A 238 9.51 5.72 -2.37
N ALA A 239 8.86 5.29 -3.45
CA ALA A 239 9.23 5.66 -4.80
C ALA A 239 8.20 6.66 -5.34
N HIS A 240 8.66 7.85 -5.70
CA HIS A 240 7.82 8.93 -6.19
C HIS A 240 8.19 9.27 -7.62
N LEU A 241 7.32 8.90 -8.56
CA LEU A 241 7.42 9.29 -9.95
C LEU A 241 6.61 10.56 -10.17
N HIS A 242 7.21 11.57 -10.78
CA HIS A 242 6.52 12.81 -11.06
C HIS A 242 6.87 13.42 -12.42
N PHE A 243 5.81 13.86 -13.08
CA PHE A 243 5.78 14.15 -14.50
C PHE A 243 5.19 15.55 -14.71
N PRO A 244 6.03 16.57 -14.90
CA PRO A 244 5.57 17.80 -15.53
C PRO A 244 5.12 17.48 -16.96
N ILE A 245 3.88 17.81 -17.30
CA ILE A 245 3.26 17.55 -18.60
C ILE A 245 2.97 18.89 -19.27
N SER A 246 3.70 19.20 -20.34
CA SER A 246 3.50 20.37 -21.23
C SER A 246 3.66 21.77 -20.57
N ASP A 247 3.73 22.79 -21.42
CA ASP A 247 3.76 24.20 -21.03
C ASP A 247 2.45 24.69 -20.36
N ARG A 248 1.41 23.85 -20.34
CA ARG A 248 0.10 24.18 -19.72
C ARG A 248 0.10 24.05 -18.20
N GLY A 249 1.23 23.70 -17.59
CA GLY A 249 1.33 23.49 -16.14
C GLY A 249 0.62 22.22 -15.65
N TRP A 250 0.34 21.26 -16.53
CA TRP A 250 -0.22 19.98 -16.10
C TRP A 250 0.83 19.15 -15.38
N PHE A 251 0.38 18.40 -14.39
CA PHE A 251 1.23 17.60 -13.55
C PHE A 251 0.53 16.28 -13.24
N PHE A 252 1.25 15.18 -13.44
CA PHE A 252 0.86 13.86 -12.97
C PHE A 252 1.95 13.34 -12.03
N GLY A 253 1.55 12.69 -10.95
CA GLY A 253 2.49 12.00 -10.08
C GLY A 253 1.91 10.69 -9.56
N GLN A 254 2.81 9.78 -9.25
CA GLN A 254 2.51 8.49 -8.68
C GLN A 254 3.50 8.21 -7.54
N ALA A 255 2.98 8.11 -6.33
CA ALA A 255 3.73 7.74 -5.16
C ALA A 255 3.40 6.30 -4.79
N PHE A 256 4.44 5.49 -4.63
CA PHE A 256 4.38 4.12 -4.17
C PHE A 256 5.02 4.05 -2.79
N TYR A 257 4.17 3.92 -1.79
CA TYR A 257 4.60 3.79 -0.42
C TYR A 257 4.75 2.32 -0.06
N PHE A 258 5.99 1.88 0.14
CA PHE A 258 6.38 0.50 0.40
C PHE A 258 6.37 0.20 1.90
N PHE A 259 5.70 -0.89 2.27
CA PHE A 259 5.51 -1.29 3.66
C PHE A 259 5.86 -2.78 3.83
N PRO A 260 7.02 -3.11 4.43
CA PRO A 260 7.48 -4.49 4.60
C PRO A 260 6.72 -5.18 5.73
N LEU A 261 5.85 -6.14 5.42
CA LEU A 261 5.07 -6.86 6.44
C LEU A 261 5.91 -7.96 7.10
N SER A 262 6.45 -8.88 6.30
CA SER A 262 7.26 -10.02 6.71
C SER A 262 8.15 -10.48 5.55
N LYS A 263 9.05 -11.44 5.78
CA LYS A 263 9.74 -12.11 4.66
C LYS A 263 8.69 -12.78 3.77
N GLY A 264 8.72 -12.49 2.47
CA GLY A 264 7.79 -12.99 1.48
C GLY A 264 6.43 -12.30 1.46
N LYS A 265 6.24 -11.19 2.20
CA LYS A 265 4.98 -10.45 2.19
C LYS A 265 5.19 -8.95 2.36
N CYS A 266 4.55 -8.17 1.51
CA CYS A 266 4.62 -6.73 1.60
C CYS A 266 3.30 -6.06 1.22
N ARG A 267 3.22 -4.76 1.52
CA ARG A 267 2.09 -3.91 1.20
C ARG A 267 2.59 -2.65 0.49
N ILE A 268 1.81 -2.19 -0.48
CA ILE A 268 2.03 -0.94 -1.20
C ILE A 268 0.80 -0.05 -0.98
N LEU A 269 1.02 1.19 -0.57
CA LEU A 269 0.01 2.25 -0.63
C LEU A 269 0.33 3.12 -1.86
N THR A 270 -0.49 3.00 -2.89
CA THR A 270 -0.33 3.77 -4.13
C THR A 270 -1.20 5.02 -4.07
N ARG A 271 -0.60 6.17 -4.33
CA ARG A 271 -1.30 7.44 -4.54
C ARG A 271 -0.98 7.98 -5.93
N SER A 272 -2.00 8.04 -6.79
CA SER A 272 -1.91 8.69 -8.09
C SER A 272 -2.59 10.06 -8.01
N TYR A 273 -1.90 11.11 -8.42
CA TYR A 273 -2.41 12.47 -8.30
C TYR A 273 -2.15 13.32 -9.54
N ARG A 274 -3.03 14.30 -9.77
CA ARG A 274 -3.01 15.18 -10.94
C ARG A 274 -3.76 16.48 -10.72
N ASN A 275 -3.42 17.51 -11.48
CA ASN A 275 -4.13 18.79 -11.51
C ASN A 275 -4.97 19.00 -12.79
N PHE A 276 -5.05 18.01 -13.67
CA PHE A 276 -5.83 18.04 -14.91
C PHE A 276 -6.88 16.95 -14.94
N VAL A 277 -7.97 17.19 -15.69
CA VAL A 277 -9.10 16.25 -15.84
C VAL A 277 -9.63 15.80 -14.46
N THR A 278 -9.68 16.75 -13.52
CA THR A 278 -9.92 16.47 -12.10
C THR A 278 -11.35 16.01 -11.84
N TRP A 279 -12.31 16.48 -12.64
CA TRP A 279 -13.72 16.09 -12.57
C TRP A 279 -13.93 14.58 -12.69
N GLN A 280 -13.13 13.88 -13.51
CA GLN A 280 -13.23 12.43 -13.65
C GLN A 280 -12.88 11.72 -12.35
N VAL A 281 -11.85 12.18 -11.63
CA VAL A 281 -11.46 11.59 -10.34
C VAL A 281 -12.56 11.84 -9.30
N LYS A 282 -13.10 13.06 -9.27
CA LYS A 282 -14.13 13.46 -8.28
C LYS A 282 -15.45 12.71 -8.46
N LEU A 283 -15.85 12.40 -9.69
CA LEU A 283 -17.14 11.73 -9.98
C LEU A 283 -17.05 10.20 -10.01
N THR A 284 -15.85 9.62 -10.18
CA THR A 284 -15.72 8.17 -10.29
C THR A 284 -15.61 7.54 -8.90
N PRO A 285 -16.47 6.55 -8.56
CA PRO A 285 -16.35 5.83 -7.30
C PRO A 285 -14.97 5.17 -7.15
N ARG A 286 -14.38 5.23 -5.95
CA ARG A 286 -13.05 4.65 -5.64
C ARG A 286 -12.95 3.19 -6.08
N TRP A 287 -13.93 2.36 -5.70
CA TRP A 287 -13.94 0.94 -6.05
C TRP A 287 -13.87 0.69 -7.57
N TRP A 288 -14.48 1.55 -8.39
CA TRP A 288 -14.44 1.41 -9.85
C TRP A 288 -13.06 1.71 -10.42
N ILE A 289 -12.39 2.74 -9.88
CA ILE A 289 -10.99 3.05 -10.22
C ILE A 289 -10.11 1.86 -9.83
N HIS A 290 -10.31 1.29 -8.64
CA HIS A 290 -9.53 0.18 -8.11
C HIS A 290 -9.68 -1.10 -8.93
N LEU A 291 -10.88 -1.44 -9.40
CA LEU A 291 -11.08 -2.59 -10.29
C LEU A 291 -10.22 -2.50 -11.56
N LYS A 292 -10.09 -1.31 -12.16
CA LYS A 292 -9.21 -1.10 -13.32
C LYS A 292 -7.73 -1.24 -12.95
N GLN A 293 -7.33 -0.67 -11.82
CA GLN A 293 -5.95 -0.74 -11.34
C GLN A 293 -5.54 -2.15 -10.90
N ASN A 294 -6.47 -2.99 -10.43
CA ASN A 294 -6.19 -4.38 -10.09
C ASN A 294 -5.71 -5.18 -11.31
N ASN A 295 -6.28 -4.93 -12.48
CA ASN A 295 -5.87 -5.63 -13.71
C ASN A 295 -4.43 -5.30 -14.13
N ILE A 296 -3.99 -4.05 -13.94
CA ILE A 296 -2.60 -3.64 -14.21
C ILE A 296 -1.66 -4.40 -13.29
N VAL A 297 -1.95 -4.38 -12.00
CA VAL A 297 -1.13 -5.06 -10.99
C VAL A 297 -1.09 -6.58 -11.21
N ALA A 298 -2.17 -7.20 -11.68
CA ALA A 298 -2.18 -8.61 -12.04
C ALA A 298 -1.13 -8.98 -13.11
N GLN A 299 -0.79 -8.06 -14.01
CA GLN A 299 0.22 -8.29 -15.05
C GLN A 299 1.64 -8.35 -14.49
N ASP A 300 1.89 -7.72 -13.33
CA ASP A 300 3.21 -7.69 -12.70
C ASP A 300 3.44 -8.89 -11.77
N VAL A 301 2.38 -9.35 -11.11
CA VAL A 301 2.51 -10.29 -9.98
C VAL A 301 3.11 -11.63 -10.39
N SER A 302 2.70 -12.19 -11.52
CA SER A 302 3.26 -13.46 -12.00
C SER A 302 4.76 -13.34 -12.30
N ILE A 303 5.20 -12.20 -12.82
CA ILE A 303 6.60 -11.91 -13.12
C ILE A 303 7.40 -11.79 -11.82
N LEU A 304 6.91 -10.97 -10.89
CA LEU A 304 7.56 -10.75 -9.58
C LEU A 304 7.72 -12.06 -8.79
N LEU A 305 6.67 -12.87 -8.74
CA LEU A 305 6.70 -14.13 -8.00
C LEU A 305 7.60 -15.17 -8.68
N GLY A 306 7.57 -15.25 -10.01
CA GLY A 306 8.47 -16.13 -10.76
C GLY A 306 9.94 -15.73 -10.59
N GLN A 307 10.23 -14.42 -10.64
CA GLN A 307 11.56 -13.88 -10.43
C GLN A 307 12.08 -14.16 -9.02
N GLU A 308 11.30 -13.87 -7.99
CA GLU A 308 11.69 -14.16 -6.59
C GLU A 308 11.91 -15.67 -6.39
N ALA A 309 11.00 -16.51 -6.87
CA ALA A 309 11.11 -17.96 -6.72
C ALA A 309 12.39 -18.50 -7.36
N GLU A 310 12.74 -18.03 -8.56
CA GLU A 310 13.94 -18.48 -9.27
C GLU A 310 15.23 -17.99 -8.58
N VAL A 311 15.25 -16.73 -8.13
CA VAL A 311 16.40 -16.16 -7.41
C VAL A 311 16.63 -16.88 -6.08
N GLU A 312 15.56 -17.18 -5.34
CA GLU A 312 15.65 -17.94 -4.08
C GLU A 312 16.05 -19.41 -4.34
N ARG A 313 15.56 -20.04 -5.41
CA ARG A 313 15.94 -21.41 -5.81
C ARG A 313 17.42 -21.52 -6.16
N LEU A 314 17.97 -20.54 -6.87
CA LEU A 314 19.38 -20.51 -7.24
C LEU A 314 20.28 -20.25 -6.02
N GLY A 315 19.81 -19.49 -5.03
CA GLY A 315 20.58 -19.17 -3.82
C GLY A 315 21.81 -18.29 -4.07
N GLN A 316 21.98 -17.79 -5.29
CA GLN A 316 23.11 -16.98 -5.73
C GLN A 316 22.88 -15.49 -5.46
N ASN A 317 23.98 -14.71 -5.45
CA ASN A 317 23.89 -13.26 -5.41
C ASN A 317 23.34 -12.73 -6.74
N ILE A 318 22.64 -11.59 -6.70
CA ILE A 318 22.05 -10.97 -7.90
C ILE A 318 23.10 -10.74 -8.99
N LYS A 319 24.32 -10.32 -8.63
CA LYS A 319 25.43 -10.12 -9.58
C LYS A 319 25.81 -11.35 -10.42
N GLU A 320 25.46 -12.56 -9.98
CA GLU A 320 25.79 -13.82 -10.66
C GLU A 320 24.71 -14.23 -11.67
N ILE A 321 23.49 -13.72 -11.51
CA ILE A 321 22.31 -14.17 -12.26
C ILE A 321 21.64 -13.05 -13.06
N TYR A 322 21.92 -11.77 -12.76
CA TYR A 322 21.38 -10.62 -13.48
C TYR A 322 22.44 -10.01 -14.39
N THR A 323 22.04 -9.70 -15.62
CA THR A 323 22.82 -8.92 -16.58
C THR A 323 22.14 -7.58 -16.77
N PRO A 324 22.40 -6.59 -15.90
CA PRO A 324 21.73 -5.30 -16.00
C PRO A 324 22.27 -4.52 -17.21
N ILE A 325 21.36 -3.86 -17.92
CA ILE A 325 21.62 -2.94 -19.03
C ILE A 325 21.74 -1.54 -18.44
N PRO A 326 22.95 -0.94 -18.36
CA PRO A 326 23.17 0.31 -17.63
C PRO A 326 22.29 1.49 -18.07
N THR A 327 21.84 1.51 -19.33
CA THR A 327 21.01 2.58 -19.89
C THR A 327 19.52 2.47 -19.55
N CYS A 328 19.05 1.28 -19.17
CA CYS A 328 17.62 1.02 -18.90
C CYS A 328 17.37 0.61 -17.44
N ASP A 329 18.35 -0.02 -16.80
CA ASP A 329 18.25 -0.51 -15.43
C ASP A 329 18.89 0.44 -14.41
N THR A 330 19.15 1.71 -14.80
CA THR A 330 19.95 2.66 -14.00
C THR A 330 19.44 2.79 -12.55
N PHE A 331 18.13 2.93 -12.35
CA PHE A 331 17.54 3.08 -11.02
C PHE A 331 17.47 1.75 -10.24
N ALA A 332 17.23 0.64 -10.93
CA ALA A 332 17.29 -0.70 -10.32
C ALA A 332 18.70 -1.02 -9.81
N ILE A 333 19.73 -0.75 -10.63
CA ILE A 333 21.14 -0.87 -10.24
C ILE A 333 21.44 0.03 -9.03
N GLU A 334 21.01 1.29 -9.05
CA GLU A 334 21.28 2.23 -7.96
C GLU A 334 20.61 1.79 -6.65
N TYR A 335 19.38 1.27 -6.72
CA TYR A 335 18.70 0.70 -5.56
C TYR A 335 19.42 -0.52 -4.97
N ARG A 336 19.88 -1.46 -5.79
CA ARG A 336 20.66 -2.62 -5.30
C ARG A 336 22.01 -2.20 -4.72
N LYS A 337 22.66 -1.17 -5.27
CA LYS A 337 23.87 -0.55 -4.70
C LYS A 337 23.57 0.20 -3.39
N TRP A 338 22.42 0.83 -3.27
CA TRP A 338 21.97 1.46 -2.03
C TRP A 338 21.80 0.39 -0.93
N LEU A 339 21.16 -0.74 -1.25
CA LEU A 339 21.06 -1.89 -0.34
C LEU A 339 22.42 -2.44 0.08
N ASP A 340 23.35 -2.62 -0.85
CA ASP A 340 24.72 -3.09 -0.53
C ASP A 340 25.48 -2.11 0.39
N ARG A 341 25.24 -0.80 0.25
CA ARG A 341 25.93 0.24 1.04
C ARG A 341 25.33 0.44 2.43
N TYR A 342 24.00 0.45 2.53
CA TYR A 342 23.30 0.95 3.72
C TYR A 342 22.35 -0.06 4.34
N GLY A 343 22.01 -1.14 3.63
CA GLY A 343 20.93 -2.07 4.01
C GLY A 343 21.27 -3.08 5.10
N ALA A 344 22.50 -3.12 5.62
CA ALA A 344 22.97 -4.15 6.56
C ALA A 344 22.08 -4.31 7.82
N SER A 345 21.49 -3.21 8.31
CA SER A 345 20.60 -3.22 9.46
C SER A 345 19.23 -3.83 9.19
N LEU A 346 18.78 -3.87 7.92
CA LEU A 346 17.46 -4.38 7.54
C LEU A 346 17.32 -5.82 8.02
N PRO A 347 16.14 -6.26 8.51
CA PRO A 347 15.96 -7.63 9.00
C PRO A 347 16.22 -8.67 7.92
N PHE A 348 15.82 -8.38 6.69
CA PHE A 348 16.19 -9.11 5.49
C PHE A 348 16.31 -8.14 4.31
N TYR A 349 17.22 -8.44 3.38
CA TYR A 349 17.36 -7.70 2.13
C TYR A 349 18.18 -8.50 1.11
N ARG A 350 18.13 -8.08 -0.15
CA ARG A 350 18.98 -8.62 -1.22
C ARG A 350 19.51 -7.48 -2.07
N GLY A 351 20.77 -7.12 -1.86
CA GLY A 351 21.49 -6.15 -2.69
C GLY A 351 22.05 -6.79 -3.96
N TYR A 352 22.99 -6.11 -4.63
CA TYR A 352 23.61 -6.65 -5.84
C TYR A 352 24.63 -7.73 -5.50
N SER A 353 25.46 -7.45 -4.49
CA SER A 353 26.55 -8.32 -4.05
C SER A 353 26.37 -8.91 -2.65
N THR A 354 25.49 -8.31 -1.85
CA THR A 354 25.23 -8.71 -0.46
C THR A 354 23.78 -9.12 -0.28
N SER A 355 23.52 -9.96 0.71
CA SER A 355 22.15 -10.32 1.09
C SER A 355 22.10 -10.72 2.55
N LYS A 356 20.91 -10.60 3.13
CA LYS A 356 20.58 -11.07 4.47
C LYS A 356 19.25 -11.81 4.39
N GLY A 357 19.29 -13.11 4.63
CA GLY A 357 18.12 -13.96 4.61
C GLY A 357 17.15 -13.66 5.75
N GLY A 358 15.89 -14.03 5.55
CA GLY A 358 14.85 -14.06 6.59
C GLY A 358 14.12 -15.40 6.55
N LYS A 359 13.47 -15.79 7.64
CA LYS A 359 12.62 -16.99 7.64
C LYS A 359 11.30 -16.64 6.95
N ASN A 360 11.01 -17.27 5.82
CA ASN A 360 9.68 -17.20 5.23
C ASN A 360 8.73 -18.09 6.04
N THR A 361 7.75 -17.48 6.71
CA THR A 361 6.77 -18.20 7.52
C THR A 361 5.43 -18.39 6.80
N ASP A 362 5.29 -17.92 5.56
CA ASP A 362 4.02 -17.94 4.83
C ASP A 362 3.98 -19.07 3.79
N GLU A 363 3.19 -20.09 4.10
CA GLU A 363 2.95 -21.27 3.25
C GLU A 363 1.79 -21.06 2.25
N SER A 364 1.11 -19.91 2.27
CA SER A 364 -0.18 -19.69 1.58
C SER A 364 -0.14 -18.78 0.35
N ARG A 365 0.98 -18.75 -0.39
CA ARG A 365 1.22 -17.80 -1.50
C ARG A 365 0.11 -17.80 -2.57
N ASP A 366 -0.43 -18.95 -2.94
CA ASP A 366 -1.41 -19.07 -4.04
C ASP A 366 -2.75 -18.39 -3.74
N VAL A 367 -3.21 -18.43 -2.48
CA VAL A 367 -4.46 -17.78 -2.06
C VAL A 367 -4.30 -16.27 -2.04
N GLN A 368 -3.12 -15.80 -1.64
CA GLN A 368 -2.80 -14.39 -1.48
C GLN A 368 -2.62 -13.64 -2.81
N ILE A 369 -2.65 -14.33 -3.96
CA ILE A 369 -2.60 -13.68 -5.28
C ILE A 369 -3.94 -13.05 -5.66
N LYS A 370 -5.04 -13.54 -5.10
CA LYS A 370 -6.40 -13.12 -5.48
C LYS A 370 -6.71 -11.65 -5.13
N PRO A 371 -7.47 -10.92 -5.97
CA PRO A 371 -7.87 -9.53 -5.71
C PRO A 371 -8.45 -9.28 -4.32
N TYR A 372 -9.21 -10.26 -3.79
CA TYR A 372 -9.85 -10.11 -2.49
C TYR A 372 -8.84 -9.88 -1.37
N PHE A 373 -7.91 -10.83 -1.22
CA PHE A 373 -6.89 -10.83 -0.17
C PHE A 373 -5.82 -9.77 -0.37
N ARG A 374 -5.64 -9.28 -1.59
CA ARG A 374 -4.65 -8.24 -1.88
C ARG A 374 -5.18 -6.82 -1.68
N HIS A 375 -6.48 -6.63 -1.82
CA HIS A 375 -7.04 -5.28 -1.88
C HIS A 375 -8.42 -5.17 -1.26
N THR A 376 -9.40 -5.98 -1.70
CA THR A 376 -10.81 -5.82 -1.30
C THR A 376 -10.98 -5.92 0.22
N GLU A 377 -10.23 -6.79 0.89
CA GLU A 377 -10.25 -6.96 2.34
C GLU A 377 -9.89 -5.68 3.11
N PHE A 378 -8.93 -4.92 2.59
CA PHE A 378 -8.37 -3.74 3.25
C PHE A 378 -8.99 -2.42 2.80
N CYS A 379 -9.69 -2.39 1.66
CA CYS A 379 -10.26 -1.17 1.10
C CYS A 379 -11.74 -1.06 1.49
N ASN A 380 -12.09 -0.09 2.33
CA ASN A 380 -13.46 0.12 2.80
C ASN A 380 -14.44 0.36 1.63
N SER A 381 -14.01 1.07 0.59
CA SER A 381 -14.84 1.30 -0.61
C SER A 381 -15.12 0.01 -1.40
N CYS A 382 -14.11 -0.84 -1.59
CA CYS A 382 -14.27 -2.09 -2.34
C CYS A 382 -15.04 -3.12 -1.52
N GLN A 383 -14.79 -3.21 -0.21
CA GLN A 383 -15.54 -4.06 0.70
C GLN A 383 -17.02 -3.66 0.75
N GLY A 384 -17.32 -2.35 0.78
CA GLY A 384 -18.68 -1.84 0.71
C GLY A 384 -19.40 -2.22 -0.59
N ALA A 385 -18.74 -2.01 -1.74
CA ALA A 385 -19.28 -2.40 -3.05
C ALA A 385 -19.48 -3.92 -3.15
N TYR A 386 -18.52 -4.72 -2.67
CA TYR A 386 -18.61 -6.17 -2.59
C TYR A 386 -19.84 -6.63 -1.78
N ARG A 387 -20.03 -6.09 -0.57
CA ARG A 387 -21.21 -6.40 0.26
C ARG A 387 -22.53 -5.98 -0.42
N ALA A 388 -22.56 -4.80 -1.04
CA ALA A 388 -23.73 -4.31 -1.75
C ALA A 388 -24.11 -5.24 -2.92
N THR A 389 -23.14 -5.67 -3.74
CA THR A 389 -23.41 -6.62 -4.84
C THR A 389 -23.95 -7.96 -4.33
N LYS A 390 -23.45 -8.46 -3.19
CA LYS A 390 -23.98 -9.67 -2.54
C LYS A 390 -25.43 -9.48 -2.08
N GLN A 391 -25.74 -8.35 -1.46
CA GLN A 391 -27.10 -8.03 -0.99
C GLN A 391 -28.07 -7.86 -2.17
N VAL A 392 -27.68 -7.15 -3.23
CA VAL A 392 -28.49 -6.99 -4.45
C VAL A 392 -28.77 -8.35 -5.08
N LYS A 393 -27.76 -9.22 -5.22
CA LYS A 393 -27.97 -10.58 -5.73
C LYS A 393 -29.00 -11.34 -4.91
N GLN A 394 -28.86 -11.37 -3.59
CA GLN A 394 -29.77 -12.09 -2.69
C GLN A 394 -31.19 -11.53 -2.74
N ALA A 395 -31.35 -10.20 -2.72
CA ALA A 395 -32.64 -9.55 -2.81
C ALA A 395 -33.32 -9.82 -4.15
N CYS A 396 -32.60 -9.68 -5.27
CA CYS A 396 -33.14 -9.95 -6.60
C CYS A 396 -33.55 -11.42 -6.79
N VAL A 397 -32.79 -12.38 -6.24
CA VAL A 397 -33.19 -13.80 -6.25
C VAL A 397 -34.48 -14.00 -5.45
N GLY A 398 -34.59 -13.40 -4.27
CA GLY A 398 -35.82 -13.44 -3.46
C GLY A 398 -37.03 -12.82 -4.17
N ILE A 399 -36.84 -11.65 -4.81
CA ILE A 399 -37.87 -10.97 -5.61
C ILE A 399 -38.29 -11.85 -6.79
N ALA A 400 -37.35 -12.48 -7.50
CA ALA A 400 -37.67 -13.36 -8.61
C ALA A 400 -38.53 -14.55 -8.15
N ILE A 401 -38.18 -15.19 -7.03
CA ILE A 401 -38.96 -16.29 -6.45
C ILE A 401 -40.37 -15.81 -6.07
N ALA A 402 -40.49 -14.66 -5.40
CA ALA A 402 -41.77 -14.11 -4.99
C ALA A 402 -42.66 -13.72 -6.18
N LEU A 403 -42.09 -13.14 -7.24
CA LEU A 403 -42.81 -12.78 -8.46
C LEU A 403 -43.25 -14.02 -9.26
N LEU A 404 -42.42 -15.07 -9.32
CA LEU A 404 -42.82 -16.33 -9.92
C LEU A 404 -43.95 -17.01 -9.12
N ALA A 405 -43.89 -16.97 -7.80
CA ALA A 405 -44.99 -17.46 -6.95
C ALA A 405 -46.26 -16.63 -7.17
N LEU A 406 -46.15 -15.31 -7.29
CA LEU A 406 -47.28 -14.43 -7.60
C LEU A 406 -47.90 -14.79 -8.96
N ALA A 407 -47.08 -15.00 -10.00
CA ALA A 407 -47.56 -15.38 -11.33
C ALA A 407 -48.39 -16.68 -11.30
N ILE A 408 -47.98 -17.66 -10.48
CA ILE A 408 -48.72 -18.94 -10.31
C ILE A 408 -50.06 -18.73 -9.59
N LEU A 409 -50.15 -17.76 -8.68
CA LEU A 409 -51.31 -17.52 -7.82
C LEU A 409 -52.33 -16.55 -8.41
N THR A 410 -52.04 -15.91 -9.55
CA THR A 410 -52.86 -14.83 -10.10
C THR A 410 -53.53 -15.23 -11.40
N ASP A 411 -54.84 -15.01 -11.48
CA ASP A 411 -55.63 -15.31 -12.68
C ASP A 411 -55.56 -14.26 -13.80
N PRO A 412 -55.38 -12.95 -13.54
CA PRO A 412 -55.33 -11.98 -14.64
C PRO A 412 -54.06 -12.16 -15.48
N PHE A 413 -54.23 -12.55 -16.75
CA PHE A 413 -53.14 -12.81 -17.71
C PHE A 413 -52.10 -11.66 -17.79
N TRP A 414 -52.55 -10.40 -17.73
CA TRP A 414 -51.65 -9.25 -17.73
C TRP A 414 -50.77 -9.18 -16.48
N LEU A 415 -51.30 -9.59 -15.33
CA LEU A 415 -50.57 -9.61 -14.06
C LEU A 415 -49.54 -10.76 -14.04
N GLU A 416 -49.89 -11.90 -14.63
CA GLU A 416 -48.97 -13.02 -14.86
C GLU A 416 -47.77 -12.60 -15.74
N ILE A 417 -48.04 -11.98 -16.90
CA ILE A 417 -46.97 -11.47 -17.79
C ILE A 417 -46.09 -10.46 -17.07
N ALA A 418 -46.67 -9.53 -16.31
CA ALA A 418 -45.94 -8.52 -15.58
C ALA A 418 -45.03 -9.14 -14.50
N ALA A 419 -45.56 -10.12 -13.76
CA ALA A 419 -44.83 -10.83 -12.72
C ALA A 419 -43.66 -11.65 -13.30
N VAL A 420 -43.88 -12.39 -14.39
CA VAL A 420 -42.82 -13.14 -15.09
C VAL A 420 -41.76 -12.20 -15.66
N SER A 421 -42.16 -11.09 -16.28
CA SER A 421 -41.23 -10.09 -16.81
C SER A 421 -40.38 -9.46 -15.71
N GLY A 422 -41.00 -9.09 -14.58
CA GLY A 422 -40.31 -8.59 -13.40
C GLY A 422 -39.34 -9.61 -12.81
N ALA A 423 -39.72 -10.88 -12.74
CA ALA A 423 -38.84 -11.96 -12.29
C ALA A 423 -37.62 -12.10 -13.21
N MET A 424 -37.80 -12.01 -14.54
CA MET A 424 -36.71 -12.03 -15.51
C MET A 424 -35.73 -10.87 -15.30
N VAL A 425 -36.23 -9.64 -15.12
CA VAL A 425 -35.40 -8.47 -14.83
C VAL A 425 -34.62 -8.65 -13.52
N ALA A 426 -35.26 -9.20 -12.49
CA ALA A 426 -34.61 -9.49 -11.22
C ALA A 426 -33.49 -10.53 -11.38
N VAL A 427 -33.71 -11.61 -12.13
CA VAL A 427 -32.68 -12.62 -12.44
C VAL A 427 -31.50 -12.00 -13.21
N ILE A 428 -31.77 -11.21 -14.25
CA ILE A 428 -30.71 -10.52 -15.03
C ILE A 428 -29.89 -9.62 -14.11
N THR A 429 -30.55 -8.86 -13.24
CA THR A 429 -29.90 -7.97 -12.28
C THR A 429 -29.04 -8.76 -11.30
N ALA A 430 -29.52 -9.90 -10.80
CA ALA A 430 -28.76 -10.78 -9.91
C ALA A 430 -27.51 -11.35 -10.60
N VAL A 431 -27.60 -11.73 -11.87
CA VAL A 431 -26.45 -12.21 -12.67
C VAL A 431 -25.43 -11.09 -12.89
N LEU A 432 -25.88 -9.88 -13.21
CA LEU A 432 -24.99 -8.71 -13.35
C LEU A 432 -24.30 -8.37 -12.03
N ALA A 433 -25.03 -8.39 -10.92
CA ALA A 433 -24.48 -8.17 -9.59
C ALA A 433 -23.41 -9.23 -9.25
N ASP A 434 -23.65 -10.50 -9.55
CA ASP A 434 -22.67 -11.57 -9.33
C ASP A 434 -21.42 -11.42 -10.21
N ARG A 435 -21.58 -10.99 -11.47
CA ARG A 435 -20.44 -10.68 -12.36
C ARG A 435 -19.59 -9.51 -11.87
N ILE A 436 -20.18 -8.52 -11.20
CA ILE A 436 -19.42 -7.43 -10.58
C ILE A 436 -18.74 -7.94 -9.32
N LYS A 437 -19.47 -8.71 -8.49
CA LYS A 437 -18.96 -9.34 -7.26
C LYS A 437 -17.68 -10.15 -7.52
N THR A 438 -17.69 -11.01 -8.55
CA THR A 438 -16.54 -11.86 -8.87
C THR A 438 -15.28 -11.09 -9.25
N LYS A 439 -15.38 -9.86 -9.79
CA LYS A 439 -14.20 -8.99 -10.04
C LYS A 439 -13.49 -8.52 -8.77
N PHE A 440 -14.16 -8.57 -7.63
CA PHE A 440 -13.53 -8.31 -6.33
C PHE A 440 -12.88 -9.56 -5.72
N GLU A 441 -13.22 -10.74 -6.25
CA GLU A 441 -12.78 -12.05 -5.74
C GLU A 441 -11.61 -12.61 -6.56
N ASP A 442 -11.69 -12.54 -7.88
CA ASP A 442 -10.77 -13.18 -8.82
C ASP A 442 -10.51 -12.31 -10.07
N TYR A 443 -9.37 -12.57 -10.73
CA TYR A 443 -9.08 -12.04 -12.07
C TYR A 443 -9.79 -12.96 -13.08
N LEU A 444 -10.97 -12.52 -13.54
CA LEU A 444 -11.77 -13.22 -14.55
C LEU A 444 -11.09 -13.25 -15.92
#